data_AF-A0A812UY55-F1
#
_entry.id   AF-A0A812UY55-F1
#
_cell.length_a   1.000
_cell.length_b   1.000
_cell.length_c   1.000
_cell.angle_alpha   90.00
_cell.angle_beta   90.00
_cell.angle_gamma   90.00
#
_symmetry.space_group_name_H-M   'P 1'
#
loop_
_entity.id
_entity.type
_entity.pdbx_description
1 polymer ?
#
loop_
_entity_poly.entity_id
_entity_poly.type
_entity_poly.pdbx_seq_one_letter_code
_entity_poly.pdbx_strand_id
1 'polypeptide(L)'
;MEEDFDACIIGAGPGGLSALSSLIEPYSADQLSQDQVTRAGQGYGFQKRRDLKICVIDPDPWMKAWHKRFKALDIQWLRSPAGAHPDLFDMRSLLAYAVTNGRTDELLESGAVNQQLRSLGEAHTGLWHLPSNRLFEDFCKDLTKRLPHTFVRGTAAAVTGSDGDFTVTLADGRDLRARNVVLALGVPGPPRVPPAFADLPKHLMFHSDFELGSRMKELRGNKQVLVIGGGLTAVQAAQLALKNGCLVTLCSRRELNTRHFDVSQTWFDRRQANRHHYNFFEQSLDCRLKHIKEARGGGSVPPMYMKELRDAEANGMIELKCVEAKVESIFSDSVQVRLGSEVKCFDLVVNACGHAPDCQKLPLVGQLLRDYPVEVVGGFPVVSQDLQWGSFKKLFVIGALASLQVGPDAGNLMGLRRAVHIVANVLGLREWLKDTKSVLGNIRGNRYAALGDSDSDSGSESCSEPGSDESGGSKSRRNLEEASTEASSEGLGPRSPSKA
;
A
#
# COMPACT_ATOMS: atom_id res chain seq x y z
N MET A 1 1.33 -24.19 -29.30
CA MET A 1 0.10 -23.38 -29.29
C MET A 1 0.42 -22.17 -28.43
N GLU A 2 0.43 -20.97 -29.02
CA GLU A 2 0.53 -19.72 -28.26
C GLU A 2 -0.75 -19.60 -27.42
N GLU A 3 -0.62 -19.60 -26.09
CA GLU A 3 -1.73 -19.32 -25.20
C GLU A 3 -1.93 -17.80 -25.13
N ASP A 4 -3.09 -17.33 -25.58
CA ASP A 4 -3.52 -15.95 -25.41
C ASP A 4 -4.14 -15.77 -24.01
N PHE A 5 -3.57 -14.85 -23.22
CA PHE A 5 -4.04 -14.50 -21.88
C PHE A 5 -4.93 -13.24 -21.89
N ASP A 6 -5.92 -13.19 -21.00
CA ASP A 6 -6.68 -11.96 -20.76
C ASP A 6 -5.86 -10.94 -19.98
N ALA A 7 -4.97 -11.41 -19.10
CA ALA A 7 -4.05 -10.54 -18.36
C ALA A 7 -2.72 -11.24 -18.06
N CYS A 8 -1.64 -10.46 -18.09
CA CYS A 8 -0.30 -10.89 -17.72
C CYS A 8 0.22 -10.02 -16.57
N ILE A 9 0.61 -10.64 -15.46
CA ILE A 9 1.24 -9.96 -14.33
C ILE A 9 2.74 -10.27 -14.35
N ILE A 10 3.58 -9.23 -14.32
CA ILE A 10 5.03 -9.37 -14.28
C ILE A 10 5.52 -9.09 -12.85
N GLY A 11 5.95 -10.15 -12.17
CA GLY A 11 6.40 -10.16 -10.78
C GLY A 11 5.49 -10.97 -9.87
N ALA A 12 6.05 -11.92 -9.12
CA ALA A 12 5.35 -12.81 -8.19
C ALA A 12 5.63 -12.48 -6.72
N GLY A 13 5.81 -11.19 -6.41
CA GLY A 13 5.87 -10.66 -5.04
C GLY A 13 4.48 -10.32 -4.48
N PRO A 14 4.41 -9.63 -3.33
CA PRO A 14 3.13 -9.22 -2.74
C PRO A 14 2.27 -8.37 -3.69
N GLY A 15 2.90 -7.49 -4.49
CA GLY A 15 2.17 -6.67 -5.46
C GLY A 15 1.57 -7.46 -6.60
N GLY A 16 2.27 -8.48 -7.10
CA GLY A 16 1.73 -9.39 -8.11
C GLY A 16 0.59 -10.24 -7.57
N LEU A 17 0.68 -10.67 -6.31
CA LEU A 17 -0.38 -11.42 -5.65
C LEU A 17 -1.62 -10.54 -5.39
N SER A 18 -1.41 -9.26 -5.05
CA SER A 18 -2.49 -8.27 -4.99
C SER A 18 -3.15 -8.05 -6.34
N ALA A 19 -2.35 -7.96 -7.42
CA ALA A 19 -2.89 -7.80 -8.76
C ALA A 19 -3.73 -9.03 -9.14
N LEU A 20 -3.22 -10.24 -8.90
CA LEU A 20 -3.93 -11.49 -9.17
C LEU A 20 -5.25 -11.55 -8.40
N SER A 21 -5.22 -11.28 -7.09
CA SER A 21 -6.43 -11.23 -6.25
C SER A 21 -7.43 -10.22 -6.81
N SER A 22 -6.98 -9.02 -7.21
CA SER A 22 -7.87 -7.99 -7.75
C SER A 22 -8.48 -8.31 -9.12
N LEU A 23 -7.82 -9.15 -9.93
CA LEU A 23 -8.35 -9.53 -11.23
C LEU A 23 -9.44 -10.61 -11.11
N ILE A 24 -9.36 -11.46 -10.09
CA ILE A 24 -10.26 -12.59 -9.87
C ILE A 24 -11.39 -12.22 -8.91
N GLU A 25 -11.07 -11.52 -7.83
CA GLU A 25 -11.99 -11.10 -6.77
C GLU A 25 -11.92 -9.57 -6.62
N PRO A 26 -12.52 -8.81 -7.55
CA PRO A 26 -12.24 -7.38 -7.75
C PRO A 26 -12.94 -6.44 -6.75
N TYR A 27 -13.35 -6.88 -5.56
CA TYR A 27 -14.01 -6.01 -4.59
C TYR A 27 -13.56 -6.27 -3.17
N SER A 28 -13.67 -5.26 -2.32
CA SER A 28 -13.43 -5.37 -0.88
C SER A 28 -14.79 -5.38 -0.19
N ALA A 29 -15.20 -6.48 0.42
CA ALA A 29 -16.52 -6.62 1.04
C ALA A 29 -16.81 -5.52 2.08
N ASP A 30 -15.78 -5.07 2.79
CA ASP A 30 -15.81 -3.99 3.79
C ASP A 30 -16.00 -2.57 3.21
N GLN A 31 -15.99 -2.45 1.88
CA GLN A 31 -16.19 -1.19 1.16
C GLN A 31 -17.52 -1.13 0.39
N LEU A 32 -18.33 -2.20 0.46
CA LEU A 32 -19.62 -2.25 -0.21
C LEU A 32 -20.72 -1.62 0.66
N SER A 33 -21.60 -0.81 0.07
CA SER A 33 -22.87 -0.43 0.69
C SER A 33 -23.80 -1.64 0.82
N GLN A 34 -24.86 -1.55 1.64
CA GLN A 34 -25.84 -2.65 1.79
C GLN A 34 -26.45 -3.10 0.45
N ASP A 35 -26.74 -2.15 -0.44
CA ASP A 35 -27.23 -2.44 -1.79
C ASP A 35 -26.16 -3.12 -2.66
N GLN A 36 -24.90 -2.71 -2.53
CA GLN A 36 -23.78 -3.34 -3.22
C GLN A 36 -23.49 -4.74 -2.69
N VAL A 37 -23.66 -4.99 -1.39
CA VAL A 37 -23.57 -6.33 -0.78
C VAL A 37 -24.66 -7.23 -1.35
N THR A 38 -25.89 -6.73 -1.47
CA THR A 38 -27.00 -7.48 -2.06
C THR A 38 -26.73 -7.78 -3.53
N ARG A 39 -26.27 -6.79 -4.31
CA ARG A 39 -25.81 -6.99 -5.69
C ARG A 39 -24.61 -7.92 -5.79
N ALA A 40 -23.69 -7.91 -4.83
CA ALA A 40 -22.59 -8.87 -4.73
C ALA A 40 -23.12 -10.28 -4.53
N GLY A 41 -24.01 -10.51 -3.57
CA GLY A 41 -24.64 -11.81 -3.36
C GLY A 41 -25.38 -12.33 -4.61
N GLN A 42 -26.04 -11.45 -5.37
CA GLN A 42 -26.81 -11.81 -6.58
C GLN A 42 -25.94 -11.92 -7.84
N GLY A 43 -24.93 -11.06 -7.99
CA GLY A 43 -24.09 -10.90 -9.18
C GLY A 43 -22.81 -11.72 -9.16
N TYR A 44 -22.30 -12.10 -7.98
CA TYR A 44 -21.10 -12.95 -7.86
C TYR A 44 -21.33 -14.33 -8.49
N GLY A 45 -22.56 -14.85 -8.43
CA GLY A 45 -22.96 -16.05 -9.17
C GLY A 45 -22.87 -15.92 -10.70
N PHE A 46 -23.07 -14.71 -11.25
CA PHE A 46 -22.92 -14.41 -12.68
C PHE A 46 -21.46 -14.18 -13.11
N GLN A 47 -20.62 -13.60 -12.24
CA GLN A 47 -19.19 -13.38 -12.51
C GLN A 47 -18.33 -14.64 -12.40
N LYS A 48 -18.81 -15.69 -11.72
CA LYS A 48 -18.24 -17.05 -11.76
C LYS A 48 -18.06 -17.61 -13.19
N ARG A 49 -18.50 -16.89 -14.24
CA ARG A 49 -18.43 -17.23 -15.67
C ARG A 49 -17.37 -16.46 -16.48
N ARG A 50 -16.61 -15.51 -15.92
CA ARG A 50 -15.41 -15.00 -16.61
C ARG A 50 -14.21 -15.84 -16.16
N ASP A 51 -13.98 -16.94 -16.86
CA ASP A 51 -12.75 -17.71 -16.76
C ASP A 51 -11.59 -16.89 -17.36
N LEU A 52 -11.17 -15.83 -16.65
CA LEU A 52 -10.04 -15.00 -17.06
C LEU A 52 -8.80 -15.87 -17.11
N LYS A 53 -8.17 -15.95 -18.29
CA LYS A 53 -6.88 -16.59 -18.44
C LYS A 53 -5.81 -15.62 -18.00
N ILE A 54 -5.29 -15.81 -16.80
CA ILE A 54 -4.26 -14.94 -16.21
C ILE A 54 -2.94 -15.68 -16.18
N CYS A 55 -1.87 -15.07 -16.69
CA CYS A 55 -0.51 -15.54 -16.44
C CYS A 55 0.24 -14.65 -15.47
N VAL A 56 1.13 -15.26 -14.69
CA VAL A 56 2.07 -14.57 -13.80
C VAL A 56 3.49 -14.98 -14.16
N ILE A 57 4.33 -13.99 -14.45
CA ILE A 57 5.72 -14.19 -14.87
C ILE A 57 6.66 -13.79 -13.75
N ASP A 58 7.51 -14.72 -13.30
CA ASP A 58 8.63 -14.43 -12.40
C ASP A 58 9.73 -15.49 -12.57
N PRO A 59 11.03 -15.14 -12.47
CA PRO A 59 12.11 -16.14 -12.53
C PRO A 59 12.04 -17.16 -11.39
N ASP A 60 11.38 -16.81 -10.30
CA ASP A 60 11.34 -17.53 -9.05
C ASP A 60 9.90 -17.84 -8.61
N PRO A 61 9.67 -18.88 -7.79
CA PRO A 61 8.35 -19.13 -7.22
C PRO A 61 7.80 -17.93 -6.43
N TRP A 62 6.48 -17.90 -6.29
CA TRP A 62 5.76 -16.92 -5.47
C TRP A 62 6.47 -16.58 -4.17
N MET A 63 6.59 -15.27 -3.91
CA MET A 63 7.11 -14.71 -2.66
C MET A 63 8.57 -15.09 -2.34
N LYS A 64 9.34 -15.74 -3.23
CA LYS A 64 10.71 -16.17 -2.92
C LYS A 64 11.61 -15.02 -2.49
N ALA A 65 11.55 -13.88 -3.18
CA ALA A 65 12.34 -12.71 -2.85
C ALA A 65 11.96 -12.10 -1.49
N TRP A 66 10.67 -12.15 -1.12
CA TRP A 66 10.20 -11.77 0.20
C TRP A 66 10.75 -12.72 1.27
N HIS A 67 10.52 -14.02 1.10
CA HIS A 67 10.96 -15.07 2.01
C HIS A 67 12.47 -15.01 2.27
N LYS A 68 13.28 -14.91 1.21
CA LYS A 68 14.75 -14.84 1.34
C LYS A 68 15.20 -13.62 2.15
N ARG A 69 14.64 -12.45 1.91
CA ARG A 69 14.99 -11.22 2.65
C ARG A 69 14.61 -11.30 4.12
N PHE A 70 13.40 -11.79 4.42
CA PHE A 70 12.93 -11.97 5.80
C PHE A 70 13.78 -12.99 6.55
N LYS A 71 14.08 -14.12 5.91
CA LYS A 71 14.96 -15.15 6.47
C LYS A 71 16.39 -14.66 6.68
N ALA A 72 16.93 -13.88 5.74
CA ALA A 72 18.30 -13.36 5.82
C ALA A 72 18.54 -12.44 7.03
N LEU A 73 17.48 -11.76 7.49
CA LEU A 73 17.52 -10.82 8.62
C LEU A 73 16.85 -11.38 9.89
N ASP A 74 16.43 -12.65 9.88
CA ASP A 74 15.70 -13.29 10.98
C ASP A 74 14.46 -12.48 11.46
N ILE A 75 13.70 -11.96 10.49
CA ILE A 75 12.54 -11.10 10.76
C ILE A 75 11.36 -11.97 11.19
N GLN A 76 10.98 -11.87 12.47
CA GLN A 76 9.85 -12.61 13.02
C GLN A 76 8.49 -11.98 12.70
N TRP A 77 8.39 -10.65 12.77
CA TRP A 77 7.12 -9.92 12.67
C TRP A 77 7.16 -8.95 11.51
N LEU A 78 6.05 -8.83 10.76
CA LEU A 78 5.92 -7.80 9.75
C LEU A 78 5.84 -6.42 10.41
N ARG A 79 6.38 -5.40 9.73
CA ARG A 79 6.09 -4.01 10.07
C ARG A 79 4.67 -3.62 9.65
N SER A 80 4.17 -4.20 8.56
CA SER A 80 2.83 -3.94 8.05
C SER A 80 1.77 -4.62 8.93
N PRO A 81 0.67 -3.93 9.27
CA PRO A 81 -0.35 -4.48 10.13
C PRO A 81 -1.25 -5.49 9.39
N ALA A 82 -2.09 -6.23 10.10
CA ALA A 82 -2.83 -7.38 9.57
C ALA A 82 -3.80 -7.01 8.46
N GLY A 83 -4.33 -5.77 8.44
CA GLY A 83 -5.16 -5.27 7.32
C GLY A 83 -4.36 -4.97 6.04
N ALA A 84 -3.04 -4.93 6.12
CA ALA A 84 -2.14 -4.68 5.00
C ALA A 84 -1.67 -6.01 4.42
N HIS A 85 -2.48 -6.63 3.57
CA HIS A 85 -2.19 -7.92 2.95
C HIS A 85 -2.59 -7.97 1.46
N PRO A 86 -2.14 -8.99 0.70
CA PRO A 86 -2.39 -9.02 -0.74
C PRO A 86 -3.85 -9.22 -1.18
N ASP A 87 -4.64 -9.96 -0.42
CA ASP A 87 -6.02 -10.34 -0.80
C ASP A 87 -7.02 -9.16 -0.84
N LEU A 88 -7.37 -8.65 -2.02
CA LEU A 88 -8.29 -7.53 -2.17
C LEU A 88 -9.71 -7.81 -1.65
N PHE A 89 -10.12 -9.08 -1.58
CA PHE A 89 -11.50 -9.49 -1.27
C PHE A 89 -12.06 -8.91 0.04
N ASP A 90 -11.26 -8.93 1.11
CA ASP A 90 -11.66 -8.43 2.42
C ASP A 90 -10.42 -7.93 3.17
N MET A 91 -10.49 -6.73 3.75
CA MET A 91 -9.44 -6.17 4.63
C MET A 91 -9.16 -7.03 5.88
N ARG A 92 -10.07 -7.94 6.24
CA ARG A 92 -9.94 -8.85 7.39
C ARG A 92 -9.45 -10.24 6.99
N SER A 93 -9.18 -10.54 5.72
CA SER A 93 -8.86 -11.91 5.28
C SER A 93 -7.69 -12.54 6.04
N LEU A 94 -6.62 -11.79 6.31
CA LEU A 94 -5.48 -12.31 7.07
C LEU A 94 -5.83 -12.59 8.54
N LEU A 95 -6.64 -11.73 9.16
CA LEU A 95 -7.14 -11.94 10.51
C LEU A 95 -8.09 -13.14 10.56
N ALA A 96 -9.01 -13.25 9.61
CA ALA A 96 -9.91 -14.39 9.47
C ALA A 96 -9.13 -15.69 9.27
N TYR A 97 -8.11 -15.69 8.41
CA TYR A 97 -7.21 -16.82 8.23
C TYR A 97 -6.54 -17.24 9.54
N ALA A 98 -6.02 -16.28 10.32
CA ALA A 98 -5.43 -16.56 11.62
C ALA A 98 -6.45 -17.20 12.59
N VAL A 99 -7.66 -16.65 12.67
CA VAL A 99 -8.74 -17.17 13.53
C VAL A 99 -9.16 -18.58 13.12
N THR A 100 -9.46 -18.79 11.84
CA THR A 100 -9.92 -20.09 11.31
C THR A 100 -8.88 -21.20 11.48
N ASN A 101 -7.59 -20.85 11.49
CA ASN A 101 -6.50 -21.81 11.69
C ASN A 101 -6.01 -21.88 13.14
N GLY A 102 -6.61 -21.14 14.08
CA GLY A 102 -6.19 -21.13 15.50
C GLY A 102 -4.80 -20.54 15.75
N ARG A 103 -4.38 -19.55 14.95
CA ARG A 103 -3.05 -18.92 14.94
C ARG A 103 -3.07 -17.44 15.36
N THR A 104 -4.02 -17.06 16.21
CA THR A 104 -4.16 -15.67 16.67
C THR A 104 -3.03 -15.22 17.60
N ASP A 105 -2.28 -16.16 18.18
CA ASP A 105 -1.04 -15.93 18.92
C ASP A 105 0.10 -15.42 18.02
N GLU A 106 0.00 -15.62 16.70
CA GLU A 106 0.90 -15.06 15.70
C GLU A 106 0.47 -13.66 15.21
N LEU A 107 -0.27 -12.92 16.04
CA LEU A 107 -0.64 -11.51 15.83
C LEU A 107 -0.12 -10.67 17.00
N LEU A 108 1.01 -10.01 16.80
CA LEU A 108 1.64 -9.15 17.80
C LEU A 108 0.94 -7.79 17.87
N GLU A 109 0.70 -7.23 19.05
CA GLU A 109 0.19 -5.86 19.14
C GLU A 109 1.27 -4.85 18.70
N SER A 110 0.94 -4.06 17.68
CA SER A 110 1.73 -2.94 17.18
C SER A 110 1.96 -1.83 18.20
N GLY A 111 1.06 -1.64 19.17
CA GLY A 111 1.02 -0.48 20.06
C GLY A 111 0.66 0.83 19.36
N ALA A 112 0.19 0.77 18.12
CA ALA A 112 -0.14 1.95 17.32
C ALA A 112 -1.47 2.60 17.76
N VAL A 113 -2.39 1.80 18.31
CA VAL A 113 -3.71 2.25 18.77
C VAL A 113 -3.66 2.60 20.26
N ASN A 114 -4.33 3.70 20.65
CA ASN A 114 -4.46 4.08 22.05
C ASN A 114 -5.08 2.94 22.87
N GLN A 115 -4.35 2.49 23.89
CA GLN A 115 -4.75 1.37 24.74
C GLN A 115 -6.10 1.60 25.45
N GLN A 116 -6.42 2.85 25.78
CA GLN A 116 -7.67 3.22 26.44
C GLN A 116 -8.91 3.05 25.54
N LEU A 117 -8.71 3.01 24.22
CA LEU A 117 -9.79 2.86 23.24
C LEU A 117 -9.96 1.41 22.78
N ARG A 118 -9.19 0.45 23.31
CA ARG A 118 -9.20 -0.95 22.86
C ARG A 118 -10.52 -1.68 23.06
N SER A 119 -11.29 -1.31 24.08
CA SER A 119 -12.60 -1.90 24.35
C SER A 119 -13.69 -1.44 23.36
N LEU A 120 -13.42 -0.39 22.58
CA LEU A 120 -14.36 0.14 21.60
C LEU A 120 -14.13 -0.53 20.24
N GLY A 121 -15.17 -1.17 19.70
CA GLY A 121 -15.12 -1.83 18.39
C GLY A 121 -14.79 -0.87 17.25
N GLU A 122 -15.10 0.41 17.43
CA GLU A 122 -14.84 1.52 16.51
C GLU A 122 -13.35 1.88 16.42
N ALA A 123 -12.58 1.61 17.48
CA ALA A 123 -11.16 1.98 17.57
C ALA A 123 -10.24 0.77 17.40
N HIS A 124 -10.72 -0.45 17.62
CA HIS A 124 -9.89 -1.65 17.62
C HIS A 124 -10.56 -2.84 16.92
N THR A 125 -10.23 -3.03 15.64
CA THR A 125 -10.73 -4.13 14.79
C THR A 125 -9.76 -5.31 14.68
N GLY A 126 -8.66 -5.31 15.45
CA GLY A 126 -7.57 -6.26 15.30
C GLY A 126 -6.68 -6.01 14.06
N LEU A 127 -7.10 -5.13 13.15
CA LEU A 127 -6.40 -4.87 11.89
C LEU A 127 -5.03 -4.21 12.05
N TRP A 128 -4.71 -3.69 13.23
CA TRP A 128 -3.43 -3.06 13.56
C TRP A 128 -2.37 -4.03 14.10
N HIS A 129 -2.73 -5.28 14.42
CA HIS A 129 -1.75 -6.26 14.86
C HIS A 129 -0.74 -6.58 13.75
N LEU A 130 0.48 -6.88 14.14
CA LEU A 130 1.57 -7.25 13.25
C LEU A 130 1.57 -8.79 13.12
N PRO A 131 1.29 -9.35 11.94
CA PRO A 131 1.34 -10.79 11.75
C PRO A 131 2.80 -11.28 11.80
N SER A 132 2.99 -12.50 12.29
CA SER A 132 4.27 -13.18 12.13
C SER A 132 4.59 -13.36 10.63
N ASN A 133 5.88 -13.44 10.29
CA ASN A 133 6.28 -13.73 8.92
C ASN A 133 5.73 -15.09 8.45
N ARG A 134 5.71 -16.08 9.35
CA ARG A 134 5.19 -17.43 9.04
C ARG A 134 3.70 -17.40 8.73
N LEU A 135 2.91 -16.69 9.54
CA LEU A 135 1.47 -16.53 9.32
C LEU A 135 1.20 -15.85 7.97
N PHE A 136 1.94 -14.78 7.66
CA PHE A 136 1.80 -14.06 6.40
C PHE A 136 2.20 -14.91 5.18
N GLU A 137 3.29 -15.69 5.27
CA GLU A 137 3.73 -16.60 4.21
C GLU A 137 2.70 -17.70 3.93
N ASP A 138 2.18 -18.33 4.98
CA ASP A 138 1.17 -19.39 4.85
C ASP A 138 -0.15 -18.84 4.29
N PHE A 139 -0.54 -17.62 4.70
CA PHE A 139 -1.67 -16.90 4.11
C PHE A 139 -1.47 -16.63 2.62
N CYS A 140 -0.31 -16.10 2.21
CA CYS A 140 -0.03 -15.84 0.79
C CYS A 140 -0.03 -17.14 -0.02
N LYS A 141 0.51 -18.22 0.53
CA LYS A 141 0.50 -19.55 -0.09
C LYS A 141 -0.92 -20.08 -0.26
N ASP A 142 -1.77 -19.95 0.76
CA ASP A 142 -3.18 -20.30 0.66
C ASP A 142 -3.89 -19.50 -0.45
N LEU A 143 -3.69 -18.18 -0.46
CA LEU A 143 -4.25 -17.28 -1.46
C LEU A 143 -3.84 -17.68 -2.89
N THR A 144 -2.55 -17.98 -3.14
CA THR A 144 -2.09 -18.43 -4.47
C THR A 144 -2.75 -19.73 -4.93
N LYS A 145 -3.15 -20.62 -4.03
CA LYS A 145 -3.83 -21.88 -4.40
C LYS A 145 -5.29 -21.67 -4.77
N ARG A 146 -5.95 -20.68 -4.15
CA ARG A 146 -7.37 -20.38 -4.39
C ARG A 146 -7.60 -19.58 -5.67
N LEU A 147 -6.60 -18.81 -6.11
CA LEU A 147 -6.69 -17.92 -7.25
C LEU A 147 -6.24 -18.64 -8.55
N PRO A 148 -7.12 -18.94 -9.52
CA PRO A 148 -6.75 -19.60 -10.77
C PRO A 148 -5.80 -18.74 -11.62
N HIS A 149 -4.65 -19.31 -12.02
CA HIS A 149 -3.65 -18.67 -12.87
C HIS A 149 -2.69 -19.69 -13.49
N THR A 150 -2.03 -19.29 -14.58
CA THR A 150 -0.86 -19.98 -15.13
C THR A 150 0.40 -19.31 -14.62
N PHE A 151 1.23 -20.03 -13.86
CA PHE A 151 2.54 -19.52 -13.44
C PHE A 151 3.60 -19.83 -14.49
N VAL A 152 4.22 -18.79 -15.05
CA VAL A 152 5.29 -18.93 -16.04
C VAL A 152 6.62 -18.54 -15.40
N ARG A 153 7.50 -19.54 -15.24
CA ARG A 153 8.85 -19.28 -14.74
C ARG A 153 9.70 -18.62 -15.83
N GLY A 154 10.11 -17.39 -15.62
CA GLY A 154 10.95 -16.63 -16.56
C GLY A 154 11.12 -15.17 -16.19
N THR A 155 12.11 -14.51 -16.80
CA THR A 155 12.31 -13.07 -16.64
C THR A 155 11.75 -12.35 -17.85
N ALA A 156 10.77 -11.47 -17.67
CA ALA A 156 10.27 -10.61 -18.74
C ALA A 156 11.38 -9.62 -19.15
N ALA A 157 11.71 -9.61 -20.44
CA ALA A 157 12.75 -8.78 -21.03
C ALA A 157 12.18 -7.58 -21.80
N ALA A 158 11.03 -7.76 -22.45
CA ALA A 158 10.35 -6.71 -23.19
C ALA A 158 8.83 -6.85 -23.12
N VAL A 159 8.13 -5.72 -23.27
CA VAL A 159 6.70 -5.67 -23.57
C VAL A 159 6.51 -4.80 -24.81
N THR A 160 5.87 -5.36 -25.83
CA THR A 160 5.59 -4.70 -27.11
C THR A 160 4.13 -4.91 -27.51
N GLY A 161 3.67 -4.19 -28.54
CA GLY A 161 2.32 -4.34 -29.10
C GLY A 161 1.42 -3.15 -28.78
N SER A 162 0.12 -3.41 -28.64
CA SER A 162 -0.91 -2.38 -28.46
C SER A 162 -1.99 -2.80 -27.47
N ASP A 163 -2.85 -1.87 -27.07
CA ASP A 163 -3.92 -2.14 -26.10
C ASP A 163 -4.82 -3.31 -26.55
N GLY A 164 -4.79 -4.41 -25.80
CA GLY A 164 -5.59 -5.60 -26.09
C GLY A 164 -4.83 -6.67 -26.88
N ASP A 165 -3.60 -6.40 -27.29
CA ASP A 165 -2.71 -7.32 -28.02
C ASP A 165 -1.24 -7.01 -27.71
N PHE A 166 -0.84 -7.28 -26.47
CA PHE A 166 0.56 -7.16 -26.04
C PHE A 166 1.29 -8.49 -26.19
N THR A 167 2.58 -8.41 -26.50
CA THR A 167 3.51 -9.53 -26.42
C THR A 167 4.52 -9.26 -25.32
N VAL A 168 4.64 -10.19 -24.38
CA VAL A 168 5.67 -10.19 -23.34
C VAL A 168 6.75 -11.18 -23.72
N THR A 169 7.91 -10.67 -24.12
CA THR A 169 9.07 -11.49 -24.50
C THR A 169 9.89 -11.79 -23.25
N LEU A 170 10.12 -13.08 -22.98
CA LEU A 170 10.97 -13.55 -21.91
C LEU A 170 12.44 -13.53 -22.34
N ALA A 171 13.35 -13.49 -21.36
CA ALA A 171 14.79 -13.47 -21.58
C ALA A 171 15.33 -14.74 -22.29
N ASP A 172 14.56 -15.83 -22.30
CA ASP A 172 14.89 -17.07 -23.02
C ASP A 172 14.26 -17.15 -24.42
N GLY A 173 13.65 -16.05 -24.90
CA GLY A 173 13.09 -15.93 -26.25
C GLY A 173 11.66 -16.45 -26.40
N ARG A 174 11.02 -16.96 -25.33
CA ARG A 174 9.59 -17.30 -25.36
C ARG A 174 8.74 -16.03 -25.35
N ASP A 175 7.69 -16.03 -26.16
CA ASP A 175 6.69 -14.97 -26.21
C ASP A 175 5.36 -15.42 -25.58
N LEU A 176 4.72 -14.50 -24.86
CA LEU A 176 3.40 -14.69 -24.27
C LEU A 176 2.51 -13.53 -24.69
N ARG A 177 1.33 -13.84 -25.22
CA ARG A 177 0.37 -12.82 -25.66
C ARG A 177 -0.64 -12.53 -24.56
N ALA A 178 -0.93 -11.26 -24.33
CA ALA A 178 -1.90 -10.86 -23.32
C ALA A 178 -2.69 -9.60 -23.72
N ARG A 179 -3.97 -9.52 -23.34
CA ARG A 179 -4.78 -8.32 -23.58
C ARG A 179 -4.45 -7.16 -22.64
N ASN A 180 -4.05 -7.48 -21.41
CA ASN A 180 -3.69 -6.51 -20.38
C ASN A 180 -2.36 -6.92 -19.74
N VAL A 181 -1.52 -5.96 -19.37
CA VAL A 181 -0.23 -6.21 -18.70
C VAL A 181 -0.13 -5.37 -17.43
N VAL A 182 0.26 -5.98 -16.31
CA VAL A 182 0.48 -5.31 -15.02
C VAL A 182 1.92 -5.51 -14.56
N LEU A 183 2.67 -4.42 -14.40
CA LEU A 183 4.05 -4.43 -13.92
C LEU A 183 4.09 -4.30 -12.39
N ALA A 184 4.49 -5.37 -11.71
CA ALA A 184 4.61 -5.47 -10.25
C ALA A 184 6.05 -5.77 -9.81
N LEU A 185 6.98 -4.89 -10.21
CA LEU A 185 8.43 -5.16 -10.22
C LEU A 185 9.14 -5.01 -8.87
N GLY A 186 8.44 -4.57 -7.82
CA GLY A 186 9.01 -4.43 -6.47
C GLY A 186 9.92 -3.21 -6.32
N VAL A 187 11.18 -3.43 -5.94
CA VAL A 187 12.14 -2.38 -5.58
C VAL A 187 12.41 -1.45 -6.77
N PRO A 188 12.32 -0.12 -6.63
CA PRO A 188 12.27 0.80 -7.78
C PRO A 188 13.63 1.13 -8.39
N GLY A 189 14.73 0.48 -7.98
CA GLY A 189 16.06 0.82 -8.46
C GLY A 189 17.21 0.16 -7.68
N PRO A 190 18.46 0.54 -7.96
CA PRO A 190 19.65 -0.12 -7.42
C PRO A 190 19.90 0.20 -5.94
N PRO A 191 20.73 -0.61 -5.28
CA PRO A 191 21.24 -0.32 -3.94
C PRO A 191 21.87 1.06 -3.83
N ARG A 192 21.56 1.80 -2.76
CA ARG A 192 22.23 3.05 -2.44
C ARG A 192 23.53 2.76 -1.74
N VAL A 193 24.64 3.13 -2.35
CA VAL A 193 25.98 3.05 -1.73
C VAL A 193 26.43 4.47 -1.38
N PRO A 194 26.73 4.79 -0.10
CA PRO A 194 27.29 6.08 0.25
C PRO A 194 28.64 6.31 -0.45
N PRO A 195 28.91 7.51 -1.01
CA PRO A 195 30.15 7.77 -1.74
C PRO A 195 31.42 7.44 -0.96
N ALA A 196 31.43 7.69 0.35
CA ALA A 196 32.56 7.38 1.23
C ALA A 196 32.93 5.88 1.32
N PHE A 197 32.07 4.99 0.82
CA PHE A 197 32.24 3.54 0.85
C PHE A 197 32.18 2.92 -0.56
N ALA A 198 32.09 3.73 -1.62
CA ALA A 198 31.89 3.25 -2.99
C ALA A 198 33.04 2.38 -3.51
N ASP A 199 34.27 2.70 -3.10
CA ASP A 199 35.49 2.01 -3.54
C ASP A 199 35.89 0.83 -2.64
N LEU A 200 35.07 0.48 -1.63
CA LEU A 200 35.38 -0.66 -0.79
C LEU A 200 35.31 -1.97 -1.56
N PRO A 201 36.33 -2.84 -1.42
CA PRO A 201 36.31 -4.18 -1.99
C PRO A 201 35.06 -4.96 -1.56
N LYS A 202 34.50 -5.73 -2.49
CA LYS A 202 33.30 -6.53 -2.24
C LYS A 202 33.49 -7.51 -1.07
N HIS A 203 34.67 -8.05 -0.82
CA HIS A 203 34.86 -8.96 0.31
C HIS A 203 34.74 -8.25 1.67
N LEU A 204 35.04 -6.95 1.76
CA LEU A 204 34.93 -6.15 2.98
C LEU A 204 33.57 -5.47 3.15
N MET A 205 32.76 -5.39 2.10
CA MET A 205 31.48 -4.70 2.14
C MET A 205 30.40 -5.34 1.28
N PHE A 206 29.17 -5.38 1.79
CA PHE A 206 27.98 -5.66 0.98
C PHE A 206 26.81 -4.76 1.33
N HIS A 207 25.94 -4.52 0.36
CA HIS A 207 24.62 -3.97 0.62
C HIS A 207 23.72 -5.04 1.25
N SER A 208 22.84 -4.64 2.16
CA SER A 208 21.98 -5.56 2.92
C SER A 208 21.09 -6.44 2.03
N ASP A 209 20.77 -5.97 0.83
CA ASP A 209 19.98 -6.69 -0.17
C ASP A 209 20.81 -7.42 -1.25
N PHE A 210 22.13 -7.56 -1.06
CA PHE A 210 22.99 -8.28 -1.99
C PHE A 210 22.48 -9.71 -2.19
N GLU A 211 22.10 -10.05 -3.44
CA GLU A 211 21.49 -11.33 -3.82
C GLU A 211 20.39 -11.80 -2.85
N LEU A 212 19.45 -10.89 -2.52
CA LEU A 212 18.35 -11.15 -1.59
C LEU A 212 18.83 -11.48 -0.16
N GLY A 213 19.93 -10.84 0.26
CA GLY A 213 20.51 -10.97 1.60
C GLY A 213 21.43 -12.19 1.76
N SER A 214 21.94 -12.77 0.67
CA SER A 214 22.75 -14.00 0.71
C SER A 214 23.98 -13.91 1.62
N ARG A 215 24.56 -12.71 1.74
CA ARG A 215 25.76 -12.39 2.54
C ARG A 215 25.48 -12.00 3.98
N MET A 216 24.21 -11.86 4.38
CA MET A 216 23.87 -11.75 5.81
C MET A 216 24.37 -12.94 6.61
N LYS A 217 24.63 -14.07 5.93
CA LYS A 217 25.30 -15.29 6.43
C LYS A 217 26.83 -15.17 6.71
N GLU A 218 27.46 -14.00 6.52
CA GLU A 218 28.85 -13.71 6.94
C GLU A 218 29.05 -13.01 8.31
N LEU A 219 28.07 -12.26 8.81
CA LEU A 219 27.85 -11.79 10.21
C LEU A 219 27.81 -12.90 11.30
N ARG A 220 28.94 -13.53 11.60
CA ARG A 220 29.10 -14.56 12.65
C ARG A 220 30.43 -14.41 13.37
N GLY A 221 30.50 -14.94 14.59
CA GLY A 221 31.73 -15.04 15.36
C GLY A 221 32.23 -13.66 15.78
N ASN A 222 33.45 -13.59 16.29
CA ASN A 222 34.00 -12.38 16.92
C ASN A 222 34.45 -11.28 15.93
N LYS A 223 33.75 -11.12 14.81
CA LYS A 223 34.08 -10.09 13.81
C LYS A 223 33.68 -8.70 14.30
N GLN A 224 34.51 -7.71 13.99
CA GLN A 224 34.20 -6.29 14.10
C GLN A 224 33.35 -5.86 12.89
N VAL A 225 32.06 -5.60 13.12
CA VAL A 225 31.08 -5.29 12.08
C VAL A 225 30.62 -3.84 12.20
N LEU A 226 30.80 -3.08 11.11
CA LEU A 226 30.17 -1.76 10.96
C LEU A 226 28.87 -1.91 10.16
N VAL A 227 27.73 -1.53 10.76
CA VAL A 227 26.47 -1.42 10.04
C VAL A 227 26.20 0.05 9.73
N ILE A 228 25.98 0.38 8.46
CA ILE A 228 25.71 1.75 8.00
C ILE A 228 24.25 1.88 7.62
N GLY A 229 23.52 2.73 8.32
CA GLY A 229 22.11 3.02 8.03
C GLY A 229 21.35 3.48 9.27
N GLY A 230 20.21 4.13 9.06
CA GLY A 230 19.38 4.66 10.15
C GLY A 230 17.92 4.22 10.10
N GLY A 231 17.63 3.12 9.40
CA GLY A 231 16.28 2.56 9.29
C GLY A 231 16.21 1.12 9.83
N LEU A 232 15.00 0.56 9.82
CA LEU A 232 14.73 -0.78 10.36
C LEU A 232 15.70 -1.87 9.85
N THR A 233 16.00 -1.91 8.55
CA THR A 233 16.94 -2.90 7.99
C THR A 233 18.34 -2.80 8.61
N ALA A 234 18.81 -1.60 8.95
CA ALA A 234 20.11 -1.42 9.60
C ALA A 234 20.06 -1.96 11.04
N VAL A 235 18.99 -1.67 11.77
CA VAL A 235 18.80 -2.20 13.14
C VAL A 235 18.68 -3.73 13.13
N GLN A 236 17.91 -4.30 12.21
CA GLN A 236 17.79 -5.75 12.06
C GLN A 236 19.12 -6.41 11.73
N ALA A 237 19.92 -5.82 10.83
CA ALA A 237 21.25 -6.34 10.51
C ALA A 237 22.20 -6.26 11.72
N ALA A 238 22.14 -5.17 12.49
CA ALA A 238 22.92 -5.01 13.72
C ALA A 238 22.53 -6.05 14.78
N GLN A 239 21.23 -6.23 15.03
CA GLN A 239 20.73 -7.25 15.97
C GLN A 239 21.08 -8.67 15.54
N LEU A 240 20.98 -8.98 14.24
CA LEU A 240 21.40 -10.26 13.71
C LEU A 240 22.89 -10.51 13.95
N ALA A 241 23.74 -9.50 13.70
CA ALA A 241 25.18 -9.59 13.94
C ALA A 241 25.48 -9.82 15.43
N LEU A 242 24.84 -9.06 16.33
CA LEU A 242 24.95 -9.23 17.79
C LEU A 242 24.55 -10.65 18.22
N LYS A 243 23.38 -11.12 17.77
CA LYS A 243 22.87 -12.46 18.08
C LYS A 243 23.84 -13.57 17.64
N ASN A 244 24.61 -13.33 16.59
CA ASN A 244 25.59 -14.27 16.05
C ASN A 244 27.02 -14.06 16.58
N GLY A 245 27.19 -13.28 17.66
CA GLY A 245 28.45 -13.10 18.38
C GLY A 245 29.40 -12.04 17.82
N CYS A 246 28.96 -11.20 16.88
CA CYS A 246 29.78 -10.11 16.35
C CYS A 246 29.90 -8.94 17.34
N LEU A 247 30.98 -8.21 17.22
CA LEU A 247 31.17 -6.90 17.85
C LEU A 247 30.62 -5.84 16.88
N VAL A 248 29.62 -5.07 17.30
CA VAL A 248 28.81 -4.27 16.36
C VAL A 248 28.91 -2.78 16.68
N THR A 249 29.20 -2.00 15.65
CA THR A 249 28.96 -0.55 15.63
C THR A 249 27.87 -0.24 14.60
N LEU A 250 26.77 0.37 15.03
CA LEU A 250 25.73 0.89 14.14
C LEU A 250 25.94 2.39 13.94
N CYS A 251 26.24 2.79 12.71
CA CYS A 251 26.47 4.17 12.34
C CYS A 251 25.34 4.72 11.45
N SER A 252 24.74 5.83 11.89
CA SER A 252 23.76 6.60 11.13
C SER A 252 24.23 8.05 10.96
N ARG A 253 23.77 8.71 9.90
CA ARG A 253 24.08 10.14 9.64
C ARG A 253 23.20 11.11 10.42
N ARG A 254 22.15 10.60 11.06
CA ARG A 254 21.15 11.33 11.83
C ARG A 254 20.66 10.44 12.95
N GLU A 255 20.05 11.04 13.97
CA GLU A 255 19.45 10.28 15.05
C GLU A 255 18.42 9.28 14.53
N LEU A 256 18.38 8.12 15.16
CA LEU A 256 17.40 7.09 14.83
C LEU A 256 16.00 7.59 15.20
N ASN A 257 15.09 7.52 14.24
CA ASN A 257 13.72 8.02 14.40
C ASN A 257 12.76 6.85 14.67
N THR A 258 12.02 6.92 15.78
CA THR A 258 11.03 5.91 16.17
C THR A 258 9.70 6.13 15.45
N ARG A 259 9.23 5.15 14.68
CA ARG A 259 7.89 5.14 14.07
C ARG A 259 7.35 3.71 13.92
N HIS A 260 6.07 3.50 14.21
CA HIS A 260 5.41 2.20 13.98
C HIS A 260 5.48 1.78 12.51
N PHE A 261 5.09 2.66 11.58
CA PHE A 261 4.98 2.35 10.15
C PHE A 261 5.84 3.29 9.27
N ASP A 262 5.97 2.94 7.98
CA ASP A 262 6.78 3.70 7.01
C ASP A 262 6.25 5.12 6.76
N VAL A 263 4.93 5.30 6.90
CA VAL A 263 4.25 6.60 6.88
C VAL A 263 3.40 6.74 8.15
N SER A 264 2.98 7.95 8.47
CA SER A 264 2.10 8.21 9.62
C SER A 264 0.83 7.35 9.54
N GLN A 265 0.32 6.90 10.69
CA GLN A 265 -0.93 6.15 10.80
C GLN A 265 -2.12 6.88 10.15
N THR A 266 -2.05 8.20 10.09
CA THR A 266 -3.07 9.07 9.48
C THR A 266 -3.23 8.84 7.98
N TRP A 267 -2.24 8.26 7.29
CA TRP A 267 -2.36 7.83 5.89
C TRP A 267 -3.23 6.58 5.70
N PHE A 268 -3.49 5.84 6.78
CA PHE A 268 -4.28 4.60 6.76
C PHE A 268 -5.61 4.75 7.51
N ASP A 269 -5.66 5.64 8.50
CA ASP A 269 -6.89 5.94 9.24
C ASP A 269 -7.95 6.55 8.29
N ARG A 270 -9.08 5.86 8.10
CA ARG A 270 -10.17 6.28 7.20
C ARG A 270 -10.66 7.70 7.48
N ARG A 271 -10.53 8.20 8.70
CA ARG A 271 -10.93 9.56 9.10
C ARG A 271 -10.05 10.66 8.50
N GLN A 272 -8.79 10.33 8.18
CA GLN A 272 -7.76 11.31 7.76
C GLN A 272 -7.13 11.00 6.41
N ALA A 273 -7.13 9.73 5.99
CA ALA A 273 -6.45 9.26 4.78
C ALA A 273 -6.94 9.99 3.52
N ASN A 274 -8.25 10.24 3.40
CA ASN A 274 -8.80 10.97 2.24
C ASN A 274 -8.24 12.38 2.13
N ARG A 275 -8.09 13.09 3.25
CA ARG A 275 -7.50 14.44 3.27
C ARG A 275 -6.03 14.41 2.84
N HIS A 276 -5.26 13.42 3.31
CA HIS A 276 -3.86 13.26 2.90
C HIS A 276 -3.72 12.97 1.41
N HIS A 277 -4.53 12.05 0.87
CA HIS A 277 -4.53 11.73 -0.55
C HIS A 277 -4.97 12.93 -1.40
N TYR A 278 -6.02 13.65 -1.01
CA TYR A 278 -6.48 14.85 -1.71
C TYR A 278 -5.37 15.90 -1.81
N ASN A 279 -4.78 16.27 -0.67
CA ASN A 279 -3.67 17.23 -0.63
C ASN A 279 -2.44 16.77 -1.44
N PHE A 280 -2.21 15.46 -1.53
CA PHE A 280 -1.15 14.89 -2.36
C PHE A 280 -1.48 15.04 -3.85
N PHE A 281 -2.72 14.74 -4.26
CA PHE A 281 -3.10 14.75 -5.67
C PHE A 281 -3.29 16.16 -6.26
N GLU A 282 -3.57 17.17 -5.45
CA GLU A 282 -3.62 18.58 -5.89
C GLU A 282 -2.23 19.13 -6.27
N GLN A 283 -1.15 18.48 -5.84
CA GLN A 283 0.21 18.95 -6.08
C GLN A 283 0.74 18.56 -7.47
N SER A 284 1.65 19.38 -8.01
CA SER A 284 2.48 19.03 -9.17
C SER A 284 3.37 17.81 -8.89
N LEU A 285 3.89 17.17 -9.93
CA LEU A 285 4.72 15.96 -9.81
C LEU A 285 5.97 16.16 -8.93
N ASP A 286 6.67 17.29 -9.08
CA ASP A 286 7.82 17.63 -8.24
C ASP A 286 7.43 17.83 -6.77
N CYS A 287 6.29 18.48 -6.52
CA CYS A 287 5.77 18.66 -5.17
C CYS A 287 5.34 17.31 -4.56
N ARG A 288 4.71 16.43 -5.34
CA ARG A 288 4.41 15.05 -4.91
C ARG A 288 5.66 14.27 -4.55
N LEU A 289 6.74 14.39 -5.33
CA LEU A 289 8.02 13.76 -5.02
C LEU A 289 8.60 14.26 -3.68
N LYS A 290 8.53 15.57 -3.42
CA LYS A 290 8.94 16.15 -2.13
C LYS A 290 8.06 15.64 -0.99
N HIS A 291 6.74 15.64 -1.18
CA HIS A 291 5.76 15.14 -0.23
C HIS A 291 5.99 13.64 0.09
N ILE A 292 6.35 12.80 -0.89
CA ILE A 292 6.71 11.40 -0.64
C ILE A 292 7.92 11.29 0.29
N LYS A 293 8.96 12.09 0.05
CA LYS A 293 10.18 12.11 0.88
C LYS A 293 9.87 12.58 2.31
N GLU A 294 9.05 13.62 2.45
CA GLU A 294 8.63 14.19 3.73
C GLU A 294 7.76 13.23 4.54
N ALA A 295 6.73 12.64 3.92
CA ALA A 295 5.82 11.69 4.56
C ALA A 295 6.56 10.46 5.07
N ARG A 296 7.49 9.91 4.28
CA ARG A 296 8.36 8.79 4.70
C ARG A 296 9.36 9.23 5.76
N GLY A 297 9.90 10.45 5.66
CA GLY A 297 10.84 11.01 6.65
C GLY A 297 12.15 10.23 6.76
N GLY A 298 12.53 9.45 5.73
CA GLY A 298 13.70 8.57 5.69
C GLY A 298 13.56 7.28 6.53
N GLY A 299 14.69 6.63 6.82
CA GLY A 299 14.71 5.42 7.65
C GLY A 299 14.14 5.65 9.05
N SER A 300 13.26 4.76 9.48
CA SER A 300 12.67 4.76 10.82
C SER A 300 12.67 3.36 11.40
N VAL A 301 12.54 3.27 12.72
CA VAL A 301 12.65 2.04 13.49
C VAL A 301 11.39 1.91 14.38
N PRO A 302 10.70 0.77 14.40
CA PRO A 302 9.56 0.57 15.30
C PRO A 302 9.96 0.59 16.78
N PRO A 303 9.04 0.98 17.69
CA PRO A 303 9.35 1.10 19.12
C PRO A 303 9.98 -0.14 19.76
N MET A 304 9.52 -1.35 19.39
CA MET A 304 10.08 -2.60 19.92
C MET A 304 11.57 -2.75 19.60
N TYR A 305 11.95 -2.51 18.34
CA TYR A 305 13.32 -2.59 17.86
C TYR A 305 14.20 -1.48 18.45
N MET A 306 13.64 -0.27 18.62
CA MET A 306 14.34 0.82 19.29
C MET A 306 14.63 0.51 20.76
N LYS A 307 13.65 -0.07 21.46
CA LYS A 307 13.82 -0.48 22.86
C LYS A 307 14.94 -1.52 22.97
N GLU A 308 14.86 -2.61 22.20
CA GLU A 308 15.89 -3.66 22.19
C GLU A 308 17.28 -3.11 21.86
N LEU A 309 17.38 -2.17 20.92
CA LEU A 309 18.64 -1.53 20.56
C LEU A 309 19.22 -0.68 21.69
N ARG A 310 18.38 0.09 22.39
CA ARG A 310 18.80 0.92 23.53
C ARG A 310 19.18 0.08 24.74
N ASP A 311 18.45 -0.99 25.00
CA ASP A 311 18.78 -1.95 26.05
C ASP A 311 20.15 -2.61 25.74
N ALA A 312 20.41 -2.94 24.48
CA ALA A 312 21.71 -3.48 24.06
C ALA A 312 22.86 -2.46 24.21
N GLU A 313 22.63 -1.20 23.87
CA GLU A 313 23.60 -0.11 24.04
C GLU A 313 23.91 0.13 25.53
N ALA A 314 22.89 0.19 26.38
CA ALA A 314 23.04 0.39 27.82
C ALA A 314 23.81 -0.75 28.51
N ASN A 315 23.71 -1.97 27.97
CA ASN A 315 24.47 -3.13 28.43
C ASN A 315 25.86 -3.25 27.79
N GLY A 316 26.29 -2.26 26.99
CA GLY A 316 27.60 -2.24 26.33
C GLY A 316 27.78 -3.29 25.24
N MET A 317 26.69 -3.87 24.72
CA MET A 317 26.73 -4.93 23.70
C MET A 317 26.90 -4.37 22.27
N ILE A 318 26.43 -3.14 22.04
CA ILE A 318 26.50 -2.46 20.74
C ILE A 318 26.87 -1.00 20.92
N GLU A 319 27.63 -0.47 19.98
CA GLU A 319 27.95 0.94 19.92
C GLU A 319 27.09 1.65 18.87
N LEU A 320 26.37 2.72 19.27
CA LEU A 320 25.61 3.55 18.34
C LEU A 320 26.39 4.84 18.05
N LYS A 321 26.53 5.18 16.77
CA LYS A 321 27.21 6.41 16.32
C LYS A 321 26.29 7.21 15.41
N CYS A 322 26.08 8.47 15.75
CA CYS A 322 25.34 9.42 14.92
C CYS A 322 26.32 10.44 14.31
N VAL A 323 27.12 9.99 13.35
CA VAL A 323 28.20 10.78 12.72
C VAL A 323 28.33 10.43 11.24
N GLU A 324 29.02 11.27 10.49
CA GLU A 324 29.50 10.87 9.17
C GLU A 324 30.65 9.86 9.32
N ALA A 325 30.56 8.79 8.54
CA ALA A 325 31.57 7.74 8.49
C ALA A 325 32.38 7.87 7.18
N LYS A 326 33.71 7.77 7.29
CA LYS A 326 34.62 7.88 6.14
C LYS A 326 35.67 6.78 6.18
N VAL A 327 35.91 6.13 5.05
CA VAL A 327 37.02 5.18 4.91
C VAL A 327 38.35 5.95 4.95
N GLU A 328 39.25 5.55 5.84
CA GLU A 328 40.59 6.14 6.00
C GLU A 328 41.66 5.28 5.34
N SER A 329 41.58 3.96 5.49
CA SER A 329 42.56 3.02 4.96
C SER A 329 41.91 1.66 4.73
N ILE A 330 42.34 0.98 3.68
CA ILE A 330 41.84 -0.33 3.27
C ILE A 330 42.99 -1.32 3.36
N PHE A 331 42.80 -2.41 4.09
CA PHE A 331 43.75 -3.50 4.21
C PHE A 331 43.21 -4.75 3.47
N SER A 332 43.98 -5.84 3.48
CA SER A 332 43.59 -7.07 2.80
C SER A 332 42.31 -7.69 3.36
N ASP A 333 42.11 -7.63 4.68
CA ASP A 333 41.07 -8.34 5.43
C ASP A 333 40.23 -7.41 6.33
N SER A 334 40.53 -6.12 6.33
CA SER A 334 39.90 -5.15 7.21
C SER A 334 39.90 -3.74 6.61
N VAL A 335 39.07 -2.86 7.18
CA VAL A 335 38.97 -1.46 6.79
C VAL A 335 38.99 -0.56 8.02
N GLN A 336 39.81 0.49 7.96
CA GLN A 336 39.76 1.56 8.95
C GLN A 336 38.76 2.63 8.51
N VAL A 337 37.82 2.94 9.40
CA VAL A 337 36.76 3.92 9.19
C VAL A 337 36.84 4.96 10.29
N ARG A 338 36.90 6.23 9.89
CA ARG A 338 36.71 7.38 10.77
C ARG A 338 35.23 7.57 11.06
N LEU A 339 34.87 7.58 12.35
CA LEU A 339 33.54 7.80 12.89
C LEU A 339 33.59 9.07 13.77
N GLY A 340 33.38 10.24 13.16
CA GLY A 340 33.61 11.52 13.84
C GLY A 340 35.10 11.74 14.13
N SER A 341 35.47 11.83 15.41
CA SER A 341 36.87 11.99 15.85
C SER A 341 37.63 10.67 16.04
N GLU A 342 36.93 9.54 16.04
CA GLU A 342 37.49 8.23 16.31
C GLU A 342 37.82 7.49 15.00
N VAL A 343 38.89 6.69 14.96
CA VAL A 343 39.17 5.76 13.86
C VAL A 343 39.11 4.34 14.39
N LYS A 344 38.29 3.50 13.76
CA LYS A 344 38.09 2.10 14.14
C LYS A 344 38.35 1.16 12.97
N CYS A 345 38.84 -0.04 13.28
CA CYS A 345 39.06 -1.10 12.31
C CYS A 345 37.87 -2.07 12.30
N PHE A 346 37.40 -2.44 11.12
CA PHE A 346 36.28 -3.35 10.92
C PHE A 346 36.67 -4.47 9.95
N ASP A 347 36.26 -5.69 10.25
CA ASP A 347 36.43 -6.85 9.37
C ASP A 347 35.40 -6.83 8.24
N LEU A 348 34.22 -6.23 8.48
CA LEU A 348 33.11 -6.26 7.55
C LEU A 348 32.19 -5.03 7.71
N VAL A 349 31.77 -4.47 6.58
CA VAL A 349 30.83 -3.35 6.51
C VAL A 349 29.51 -3.81 5.88
N VAL A 350 28.41 -3.67 6.62
CA VAL A 350 27.05 -3.89 6.11
C VAL A 350 26.44 -2.55 5.73
N ASN A 351 26.22 -2.34 4.44
CA ASN A 351 25.50 -1.17 3.94
C ASN A 351 24.00 -1.43 3.91
N ALA A 352 23.28 -0.87 4.88
CA ALA A 352 21.82 -0.92 4.98
C ALA A 352 21.17 0.45 4.62
N CYS A 353 21.72 1.16 3.63
CA CYS A 353 21.23 2.47 3.19
C CYS A 353 20.02 2.42 2.22
N GLY A 354 19.44 1.24 2.02
CA GLY A 354 18.26 1.04 1.17
C GLY A 354 18.56 1.24 -0.31
N HIS A 355 17.52 1.51 -1.10
CA HIS A 355 17.61 1.64 -2.55
C HIS A 355 17.37 3.08 -3.00
N ALA A 356 18.01 3.49 -4.09
CA ALA A 356 17.69 4.73 -4.77
C ALA A 356 16.64 4.45 -5.86
N PRO A 357 15.52 5.19 -5.90
CA PRO A 357 14.61 5.09 -7.03
C PRO A 357 15.35 5.47 -8.32
N ASP A 358 15.37 4.53 -9.26
CA ASP A 358 15.90 4.72 -10.61
C ASP A 358 15.34 3.61 -11.50
N CYS A 359 14.16 3.87 -12.05
CA CYS A 359 13.45 2.95 -12.90
C CYS A 359 14.21 2.62 -14.20
N GLN A 360 15.13 3.48 -14.65
CA GLN A 360 15.93 3.25 -15.87
C GLN A 360 16.91 2.08 -15.69
N LYS A 361 17.26 1.73 -14.45
CA LYS A 361 18.12 0.58 -14.13
C LYS A 361 17.38 -0.75 -14.11
N LEU A 362 16.05 -0.75 -14.20
CA LEU A 362 15.26 -1.97 -14.33
C LEU A 362 15.22 -2.37 -15.81
N PRO A 363 15.74 -3.53 -16.24
CA PRO A 363 15.91 -3.86 -17.65
C PRO A 363 14.62 -3.72 -18.48
N LEU A 364 13.51 -4.27 -17.97
CA LEU A 364 12.20 -4.20 -18.64
C LEU A 364 11.69 -2.76 -18.76
N VAL A 365 11.83 -1.96 -17.70
CA VAL A 365 11.39 -0.55 -17.72
C VAL A 365 12.30 0.28 -18.63
N GLY A 366 13.60 -0.01 -18.64
CA GLY A 366 14.54 0.59 -19.58
C GLY A 366 14.20 0.28 -21.04
N GLN A 367 13.66 -0.91 -21.34
CA GLN A 367 13.12 -1.22 -22.67
C GLN A 367 11.85 -0.40 -22.95
N LEU A 368 10.88 -0.39 -22.04
CA LEU A 368 9.66 0.42 -22.20
C LEU A 368 9.95 1.91 -22.40
N LEU A 369 10.93 2.48 -21.68
CA LEU A 369 11.31 3.88 -21.83
C LEU A 369 11.94 4.21 -23.19
N ARG A 370 12.61 3.25 -23.84
CA ARG A 370 13.16 3.44 -25.18
C ARG A 370 12.06 3.42 -26.24
N ASP A 371 11.14 2.47 -26.13
CA ASP A 371 10.14 2.21 -27.17
C ASP A 371 8.89 3.09 -26.99
N TYR A 372 8.52 3.38 -25.74
CA TYR A 372 7.34 4.14 -25.33
C TYR A 372 7.73 5.15 -24.25
N PRO A 373 8.45 6.23 -24.60
CA PRO A 373 9.01 7.15 -23.63
C PRO A 373 7.92 7.83 -22.78
N VAL A 374 8.18 7.90 -21.48
CA VAL A 374 7.41 8.70 -20.51
C VAL A 374 8.38 9.57 -19.72
N GLU A 375 7.87 10.67 -19.17
CA GLU A 375 8.64 11.51 -18.25
C GLU A 375 9.09 10.68 -17.04
N VAL A 376 10.30 10.95 -16.54
CA VAL A 376 10.84 10.32 -15.33
C VAL A 376 11.16 11.41 -14.31
N VAL A 377 10.45 11.40 -13.18
CA VAL A 377 10.61 12.40 -12.10
C VAL A 377 11.17 11.70 -10.86
N GLY A 378 12.36 12.11 -10.44
CA GLY A 378 13.01 11.57 -9.23
C GLY A 378 13.30 10.06 -9.27
N GLY A 379 13.48 9.51 -10.47
CA GLY A 379 13.72 8.08 -10.70
C GLY A 379 12.45 7.24 -10.83
N PHE A 380 11.25 7.84 -10.79
CA PHE A 380 9.98 7.16 -11.01
C PHE A 380 9.41 7.50 -12.38
N PRO A 381 8.83 6.53 -13.11
CA PRO A 381 8.11 6.82 -14.35
C PRO A 381 6.81 7.56 -14.03
N VAL A 382 6.49 8.57 -14.85
CA VAL A 382 5.20 9.27 -14.76
C VAL A 382 4.15 8.42 -15.49
N VAL A 383 3.31 7.76 -14.69
CA VAL A 383 2.12 7.03 -15.17
C VAL A 383 0.87 7.89 -15.00
N SER A 384 -0.22 7.53 -15.67
CA SER A 384 -1.51 8.22 -15.52
C SER A 384 -2.11 8.00 -14.12
N GLN A 385 -3.15 8.76 -13.77
CA GLN A 385 -3.92 8.54 -12.52
C GLN A 385 -4.54 7.14 -12.45
N ASP A 386 -4.81 6.55 -13.62
CA ASP A 386 -5.28 5.17 -13.81
C ASP A 386 -4.15 4.15 -13.77
N LEU A 387 -2.94 4.59 -13.41
CA LEU A 387 -1.70 3.81 -13.31
C LEU A 387 -1.23 3.22 -14.65
N GLN A 388 -1.61 3.84 -15.77
CA GLN A 388 -1.25 3.38 -17.10
C GLN A 388 0.06 3.99 -17.60
N TRP A 389 0.83 3.22 -18.37
CA TRP A 389 2.07 3.67 -18.99
C TRP A 389 1.80 4.50 -20.24
N GLY A 390 2.26 5.77 -20.27
CA GLY A 390 2.15 6.63 -21.44
C GLY A 390 0.72 6.77 -21.94
N SER A 391 0.49 6.49 -23.23
CA SER A 391 -0.84 6.55 -23.85
C SER A 391 -1.63 5.24 -23.78
N PHE A 392 -1.00 4.14 -23.33
CA PHE A 392 -1.69 2.85 -23.24
C PHE A 392 -2.85 2.91 -22.24
N LYS A 393 -3.87 2.11 -22.50
CA LYS A 393 -5.03 1.92 -21.63
C LYS A 393 -5.02 0.59 -20.90
N LYS A 394 -4.14 -0.33 -21.31
CA LYS A 394 -4.09 -1.71 -20.81
C LYS A 394 -2.68 -2.17 -20.37
N LEU A 395 -1.72 -1.26 -20.29
CA LEU A 395 -0.40 -1.48 -19.69
C LEU A 395 -0.29 -0.67 -18.39
N PHE A 396 -0.27 -1.36 -17.26
CA PHE A 396 -0.35 -0.78 -15.92
C PHE A 396 0.95 -0.95 -15.13
N VAL A 397 1.23 -0.02 -14.22
CA VAL A 397 2.35 -0.11 -13.26
C VAL A 397 1.84 0.07 -11.85
N ILE A 398 2.21 -0.83 -10.95
CA ILE A 398 1.84 -0.77 -9.53
C ILE A 398 3.08 -0.82 -8.62
N GLY A 399 2.87 -0.61 -7.32
CA GLY A 399 3.94 -0.66 -6.33
C GLY A 399 4.77 0.62 -6.30
N ALA A 400 6.05 0.49 -5.92
CA ALA A 400 6.92 1.64 -5.69
C ALA A 400 7.11 2.50 -6.96
N LEU A 401 7.09 1.91 -8.16
CA LEU A 401 7.20 2.65 -9.41
C LEU A 401 6.01 3.60 -9.66
N ALA A 402 4.85 3.31 -9.08
CA ALA A 402 3.64 4.13 -9.19
C ALA A 402 3.53 5.19 -8.07
N SER A 403 4.60 5.44 -7.30
CA SER A 403 4.56 6.33 -6.13
C SER A 403 4.01 7.72 -6.41
N LEU A 404 4.28 8.30 -7.59
CA LEU A 404 3.78 9.64 -7.97
C LEU A 404 2.25 9.71 -8.13
N GLN A 405 1.58 8.57 -8.32
CA GLN A 405 0.12 8.47 -8.54
C GLN A 405 -0.60 7.68 -7.45
N VAL A 406 0.12 6.92 -6.63
CA VAL A 406 -0.48 6.16 -5.52
C VAL A 406 -0.25 6.84 -4.18
N GLY A 407 0.89 7.50 -3.99
CA GLY A 407 1.27 8.17 -2.74
C GLY A 407 2.51 7.57 -2.06
N PRO A 408 2.86 8.07 -0.86
CA PRO A 408 4.09 7.72 -0.16
C PRO A 408 4.16 6.26 0.28
N ASP A 409 3.03 5.60 0.48
CA ASP A 409 2.89 4.20 0.88
C ASP A 409 2.81 3.23 -0.33
N ALA A 410 2.89 3.70 -1.58
CA ALA A 410 2.75 2.85 -2.78
C ALA A 410 3.61 1.59 -2.82
N GLY A 411 4.79 1.63 -2.21
CA GLY A 411 5.73 0.50 -2.15
C GLY A 411 5.44 -0.51 -1.03
N ASN A 412 4.47 -0.26 -0.15
CA ASN A 412 4.08 -1.17 0.93
C ASN A 412 2.75 -1.86 0.63
N LEU A 413 2.36 -2.80 1.50
CA LEU A 413 1.17 -3.64 1.30
C LEU A 413 -0.14 -2.83 1.23
N MET A 414 -0.27 -1.71 1.95
CA MET A 414 -1.46 -0.86 1.89
C MET A 414 -1.55 -0.08 0.58
N GLY A 415 -0.45 0.52 0.14
CA GLY A 415 -0.39 1.23 -1.12
C GLY A 415 -0.64 0.30 -2.32
N LEU A 416 -0.15 -0.94 -2.24
CA LEU A 416 -0.41 -1.98 -3.23
C LEU A 416 -1.91 -2.30 -3.35
N ARG A 417 -2.62 -2.49 -2.23
CA ARG A 417 -4.08 -2.71 -2.24
C ARG A 417 -4.82 -1.58 -2.94
N ARG A 418 -4.47 -0.34 -2.63
CA ARG A 418 -5.07 0.84 -3.28
C ARG A 418 -4.75 0.90 -4.77
N ALA A 419 -3.51 0.58 -5.16
CA ALA A 419 -3.10 0.56 -6.57
C ALA A 419 -3.89 -0.47 -7.38
N VAL A 420 -4.03 -1.71 -6.87
CA VAL A 420 -4.74 -2.77 -7.59
C VAL A 420 -6.25 -2.53 -7.63
N HIS A 421 -6.80 -1.82 -6.64
CA HIS A 421 -8.18 -1.35 -6.68
C HIS A 421 -8.43 -0.36 -7.83
N ILE A 422 -7.48 0.55 -8.10
CA ILE A 422 -7.54 1.47 -9.26
C ILE A 422 -7.53 0.64 -10.56
N VAL A 423 -6.59 -0.29 -10.70
CA VAL A 423 -6.50 -1.16 -11.90
C VAL A 423 -7.80 -1.95 -12.13
N ALA A 424 -8.35 -2.57 -11.09
CA ALA A 424 -9.61 -3.32 -11.19
C ALA A 424 -10.81 -2.43 -11.61
N ASN A 425 -10.85 -1.18 -11.15
CA ASN A 425 -11.85 -0.20 -11.56
C ASN A 425 -11.72 0.16 -13.04
N VAL A 426 -10.49 0.45 -13.49
CA VAL A 426 -10.19 0.86 -14.88
C VAL A 426 -10.49 -0.27 -15.87
N LEU A 427 -10.22 -1.51 -15.48
CA LEU A 427 -10.56 -2.70 -16.27
C LEU A 427 -12.05 -3.05 -16.26
N GLY A 428 -12.90 -2.27 -15.58
CA GLY A 428 -14.35 -2.49 -15.52
C GLY A 428 -14.75 -3.76 -14.78
N LEU A 429 -13.86 -4.34 -13.97
CA LEU A 429 -14.12 -5.63 -13.28
C LEU A 429 -15.20 -5.53 -12.20
N ARG A 430 -15.61 -4.30 -11.88
CA ARG A 430 -16.60 -3.94 -10.86
C ARG A 430 -17.83 -3.23 -11.43
N GLU A 431 -17.98 -3.15 -12.75
CA GLU A 431 -19.10 -2.44 -13.38
C GLU A 431 -20.46 -2.96 -12.91
N TRP A 432 -20.57 -4.27 -12.65
CA TRP A 432 -21.77 -4.92 -12.15
C TRP A 432 -22.18 -4.48 -10.71
N LEU A 433 -21.26 -3.91 -9.92
CA LEU A 433 -21.57 -3.32 -8.62
C LEU A 433 -22.29 -1.97 -8.74
N LYS A 434 -22.15 -1.30 -9.90
CA LYS A 434 -22.83 -0.03 -10.18
C LYS A 434 -24.30 -0.29 -10.46
N ASP A 435 -25.17 0.53 -9.88
CA ASP A 435 -26.60 0.49 -10.18
C ASP A 435 -26.88 1.18 -11.52
N THR A 436 -26.79 0.42 -12.61
CA THR A 436 -27.07 0.93 -13.95
C THR A 436 -28.55 1.27 -14.16
N LYS A 437 -29.48 0.69 -13.39
CA LYS A 437 -30.92 0.98 -13.51
C LYS A 437 -31.30 2.32 -12.88
N SER A 438 -30.81 2.65 -11.67
CA SER A 438 -31.07 3.98 -11.11
C SER A 438 -30.26 5.09 -11.80
N VAL A 439 -29.05 4.81 -12.29
CA VAL A 439 -28.27 5.81 -13.05
C VAL A 439 -28.95 6.14 -14.38
N LEU A 440 -29.50 5.15 -15.10
CA LEU A 440 -30.27 5.40 -16.33
C LEU A 440 -31.65 6.05 -16.04
N GLY A 441 -32.30 5.71 -14.92
CA GLY A 441 -33.56 6.33 -14.49
C GLY A 441 -33.42 7.77 -13.97
N ASN A 442 -32.25 8.11 -13.39
CA ASN A 442 -32.01 9.40 -12.73
C ASN A 442 -31.42 10.48 -13.65
N ILE A 443 -31.16 10.23 -14.94
CA ILE A 443 -30.75 11.30 -15.88
C ILE A 443 -31.84 12.38 -16.01
N ARG A 444 -33.10 12.07 -15.67
CA ARG A 444 -34.22 13.04 -15.59
C ARG A 444 -34.95 13.07 -14.24
N GLY A 445 -34.49 12.32 -13.24
CA GLY A 445 -35.19 12.13 -11.97
C GLY A 445 -34.63 13.01 -10.85
N ASN A 446 -35.45 13.90 -10.30
CA ASN A 446 -35.10 14.79 -9.20
C ASN A 446 -34.64 13.99 -7.95
N ARG A 447 -33.46 14.30 -7.41
CA ARG A 447 -32.83 13.64 -6.25
C ARG A 447 -33.56 13.86 -4.91
N TYR A 448 -34.62 14.66 -4.90
CA TYR A 448 -35.41 15.01 -3.72
C TYR A 448 -36.78 14.33 -3.63
N ALA A 449 -37.11 13.40 -4.55
CA ALA A 449 -38.40 12.69 -4.50
C ALA A 449 -38.59 11.86 -3.22
N ALA A 450 -37.51 11.44 -2.56
CA ALA A 450 -37.56 10.67 -1.32
C ALA A 450 -37.90 11.49 -0.06
N LEU A 451 -38.11 12.81 -0.17
CA LEU A 451 -38.50 13.69 0.94
C LEU A 451 -39.99 14.05 0.90
N GLY A 452 -40.77 13.50 -0.04
CA GLY A 452 -42.15 13.88 -0.31
C GLY A 452 -43.21 13.18 0.53
N ASP A 453 -42.92 12.01 1.10
CA ASP A 453 -43.90 11.26 1.90
C ASP A 453 -43.59 11.43 3.39
N SER A 454 -44.06 12.55 3.94
CA SER A 454 -44.33 12.63 5.37
C SER A 454 -45.70 12.00 5.64
N ASP A 455 -45.68 10.80 6.20
CA ASP A 455 -46.85 10.11 6.72
C ASP A 455 -47.59 10.98 7.74
N SER A 456 -48.74 11.54 7.35
CA SER A 456 -49.84 11.77 8.27
C SER A 456 -50.66 10.49 8.33
N ASP A 457 -50.25 9.60 9.22
CA ASP A 457 -50.96 8.36 9.53
C ASP A 457 -52.13 8.70 10.47
N SER A 458 -53.35 8.65 9.94
CA SER A 458 -54.57 8.50 10.74
C SER A 458 -55.36 7.35 10.16
N GLY A 459 -55.52 6.30 10.96
CA GLY A 459 -55.91 4.97 10.51
C GLY A 459 -57.31 4.87 9.91
N SER A 460 -57.42 3.93 8.97
CA SER A 460 -58.69 3.38 8.52
C SER A 460 -58.94 2.06 9.25
N GLU A 461 -59.82 2.08 10.26
CA GLU A 461 -60.57 0.89 10.65
C GLU A 461 -61.55 0.54 9.53
N SER A 462 -61.52 -0.72 9.11
CA SER A 462 -62.46 -1.29 8.15
C SER A 462 -63.76 -1.68 8.85
N CYS A 463 -64.89 -1.08 8.47
CA CYS A 463 -66.22 -1.69 8.62
C CYS A 463 -67.20 -1.06 7.63
N SER A 464 -67.46 -1.81 6.55
CA SER A 464 -68.74 -1.95 5.83
C SER A 464 -69.76 -0.79 5.85
N GLU A 465 -70.02 -0.19 4.68
CA GLU A 465 -71.30 0.45 4.37
C GLU A 465 -72.33 -0.57 3.88
N PRO A 466 -73.61 -0.33 4.18
CA PRO A 466 -74.65 -0.43 3.16
C PRO A 466 -75.44 0.87 3.05
N GLY A 467 -75.58 1.35 1.81
CA GLY A 467 -76.88 1.74 1.28
C GLY A 467 -77.37 3.18 1.47
N SER A 468 -77.73 3.74 0.31
CA SER A 468 -78.90 4.60 0.05
C SER A 468 -78.90 6.08 0.47
N ASP A 469 -79.14 6.87 -0.58
CA ASP A 469 -80.12 7.96 -0.68
C ASP A 469 -79.73 9.42 -0.39
N GLU A 470 -79.93 10.18 -1.48
CA GLU A 470 -80.63 11.46 -1.58
C GLU A 470 -80.04 12.74 -0.97
N SER A 471 -79.83 13.68 -1.91
CA SER A 471 -80.33 15.06 -1.90
C SER A 471 -79.45 16.18 -1.31
N GLY A 472 -79.35 17.25 -2.12
CA GLY A 472 -79.74 18.57 -1.62
C GLY A 472 -78.65 19.61 -1.39
N GLY A 473 -78.53 20.53 -2.35
CA GLY A 473 -78.52 21.99 -2.09
C GLY A 473 -77.24 22.62 -1.50
N SER A 474 -76.48 23.37 -2.29
CA SER A 474 -76.61 24.84 -2.47
C SER A 474 -76.07 25.74 -1.34
N LYS A 475 -75.07 26.54 -1.76
CA LYS A 475 -74.92 28.00 -1.59
C LYS A 475 -74.34 28.61 -0.29
N SER A 476 -73.44 29.55 -0.59
CA SER A 476 -73.30 30.93 -0.04
C SER A 476 -72.12 31.12 0.94
N ARG A 477 -71.02 31.77 0.54
CA ARG A 477 -70.73 33.22 0.36
C ARG A 477 -70.66 34.05 1.65
N ARG A 478 -69.63 34.92 1.67
CA ARG A 478 -69.32 36.12 2.49
C ARG A 478 -68.38 35.83 3.67
N ASN A 479 -67.43 36.67 4.08
CA ASN A 479 -66.76 37.94 3.67
C ASN A 479 -66.25 38.55 5.01
N LEU A 480 -65.35 39.55 4.92
CA LEU A 480 -64.90 40.54 5.92
C LEU A 480 -63.55 40.19 6.56
N GLU A 481 -62.47 40.92 6.23
CA GLU A 481 -62.05 42.27 6.74
C GLU A 481 -61.62 42.16 8.21
N GLU A 482 -60.46 42.63 8.69
CA GLU A 482 -59.75 43.93 8.63
C GLU A 482 -58.23 43.67 8.86
N ALA A 483 -57.24 44.27 8.21
CA ALA A 483 -56.77 45.65 8.11
C ALA A 483 -55.89 46.17 9.30
N SER A 484 -54.66 46.58 8.93
CA SER A 484 -53.85 47.71 9.47
C SER A 484 -53.26 47.58 10.89
N THR A 485 -52.07 48.09 11.26
CA THR A 485 -51.15 49.13 10.74
C THR A 485 -49.79 48.96 11.48
N GLU A 486 -48.63 49.12 10.83
CA GLU A 486 -47.64 50.23 11.00
C GLU A 486 -47.26 50.64 12.44
N ALA A 487 -46.03 51.02 12.82
CA ALA A 487 -44.72 51.15 12.17
C ALA A 487 -43.66 51.58 13.23
N SER A 488 -42.38 51.47 12.87
CA SER A 488 -41.26 52.39 13.25
C SER A 488 -40.83 52.48 14.74
N SER A 489 -39.58 52.69 15.14
CA SER A 489 -38.33 53.15 14.49
C SER A 489 -37.18 53.11 15.51
N GLU A 490 -35.93 53.07 14.99
CA GLU A 490 -34.69 53.63 15.56
C GLU A 490 -34.08 52.99 16.85
N GLY A 491 -32.76 52.80 16.99
CA GLY A 491 -31.61 53.16 16.16
C GLY A 491 -30.28 52.89 16.91
N LEU A 492 -29.19 53.03 16.15
CA LEU A 492 -27.82 53.41 16.57
C LEU A 492 -26.89 52.38 17.26
N GLY A 493 -26.05 51.72 16.44
CA GLY A 493 -24.64 52.12 16.28
C GLY A 493 -23.54 51.52 17.21
N PRO A 494 -22.27 51.49 16.76
CA PRO A 494 -21.30 50.43 17.07
C PRO A 494 -20.10 50.89 17.92
N ARG A 495 -19.24 49.96 18.38
CA ARG A 495 -17.81 50.19 18.70
C ARG A 495 -17.03 48.90 18.99
N SER A 496 -15.99 48.65 18.18
CA SER A 496 -14.78 47.86 18.49
C SER A 496 -13.69 48.79 19.12
N PRO A 497 -12.42 48.40 19.38
CA PRO A 497 -11.74 47.11 19.67
C PRO A 497 -10.84 47.16 20.95
N SER A 498 -10.15 46.06 21.33
CA SER A 498 -8.67 46.01 21.53
C SER A 498 -8.16 44.81 22.38
N LYS A 499 -6.87 44.55 22.16
CA LYS A 499 -5.94 43.48 22.57
C LYS A 499 -5.80 43.23 24.08
N ALA A 500 -5.42 41.99 24.41
CA ALA A 500 -4.22 41.67 25.20
C ALA A 500 -3.65 40.33 24.72
#